data_AF-A0A0C3DE78-F1
#
_entry.id   AF-A0A0C3DE78-F1
#
_cell.length_a   1.000
_cell.length_b   1.000
_cell.length_c   1.000
_cell.angle_alpha   90.00
_cell.angle_beta   90.00
_cell.angle_gamma   90.00
#
_symmetry.space_group_name_H-M   'P 1'
#
loop_
_entity.id
_entity.type
_entity.pdbx_description
1 polymer ?
#
loop_
_entity_poly.entity_id
_entity_poly.type
_entity_poly.pdbx_seq_one_letter_code
_entity_poly.pdbx_strand_id
1 'polypeptide(L)'
;LLEEWSLDGDITRFHQKLHVVPEVFAGIAQHIRGHPVFFNASNNPQLPMSIQLAIFLNGAGHYSNALTTEDLAEWAGVLVSTVYNCFCHVIIAIL
;
A
#
# COMPACT_ATOMS: atom_id res chain seq x y z
N LEU A 1 9.12 -6.58 -1.44
CA LEU A 1 8.26 -5.96 -0.41
C LEU A 1 7.13 -6.87 0.07
N LEU A 2 5.92 -6.88 -0.50
CA LEU A 2 4.80 -7.69 0.04
C LEU A 2 5.01 -9.21 -0.10
N GLU A 3 5.38 -9.68 -1.29
CA GLU A 3 5.72 -11.09 -1.50
C GLU A 3 6.94 -11.49 -0.67
N GLU A 4 7.94 -10.63 -0.58
CA GLU A 4 9.13 -10.85 0.26
C GLU A 4 8.77 -11.01 1.76
N TRP A 5 7.90 -10.18 2.31
CA TRP A 5 7.43 -10.33 3.71
C TRP A 5 6.56 -11.56 3.91
N SER A 6 5.78 -11.94 2.89
CA SER A 6 4.95 -13.14 2.93
C SER A 6 5.77 -14.42 2.74
N LEU A 7 6.88 -14.37 2.00
CA LEU A 7 7.70 -15.53 1.62
C LEU A 7 8.77 -15.85 2.67
N ASP A 8 9.34 -14.84 3.34
CA ASP A 8 10.32 -15.04 4.41
C ASP A 8 9.69 -15.46 5.75
N GLY A 9 8.36 -15.60 5.81
CA GLY A 9 7.63 -16.05 7.00
C GLY A 9 7.55 -15.01 8.12
N ASP A 10 7.91 -13.75 7.86
CA ASP A 10 7.84 -12.66 8.83
C ASP A 10 6.42 -12.07 8.93
N ILE A 11 5.47 -12.95 9.26
CA ILE A 11 4.05 -12.63 9.49
C ILE A 11 3.92 -11.56 10.59
N THR A 12 4.83 -11.58 11.57
CA THR A 12 4.87 -10.59 12.65
C THR A 12 5.12 -9.20 12.11
N ARG A 13 6.15 -9.00 11.27
CA ARG A 13 6.43 -7.70 10.66
C ARG A 13 5.33 -7.27 9.69
N PHE A 14 4.75 -8.19 8.94
CA PHE A 14 3.61 -7.90 8.08
C PHE A 14 2.42 -7.37 8.89
N HIS A 15 2.04 -8.09 9.95
CA HIS A 15 0.95 -7.69 10.84
C HIS A 15 1.27 -6.38 11.57
N GLN A 16 2.50 -6.20 12.05
CA GLN A 16 2.92 -4.95 12.67
C GLN A 16 2.76 -3.79 11.69
N LYS A 17 3.21 -3.90 10.44
CA LYS A 17 3.17 -2.80 9.47
C LYS A 17 1.76 -2.52 8.93
N LEU A 18 1.00 -3.56 8.59
CA LEU A 18 -0.27 -3.40 7.87
C LEU A 18 -1.50 -3.55 8.77
N HIS A 19 -1.32 -3.95 10.03
CA HIS A 19 -2.40 -4.23 11.00
C HIS A 19 -3.42 -5.26 10.52
N VAL A 20 -3.05 -6.07 9.54
CA VAL A 20 -3.83 -7.18 9.01
C VAL A 20 -2.91 -8.37 8.82
N VAL A 21 -3.44 -9.58 8.97
CA VAL A 21 -2.71 -10.80 8.62
C VAL A 21 -2.65 -10.97 7.10
N PRO A 22 -1.64 -11.68 6.55
CA PRO A 22 -1.48 -11.86 5.11
C PRO A 22 -2.72 -12.40 4.40
N GLU A 23 -3.46 -13.33 5.03
CA GLU A 23 -4.66 -13.95 4.46
C GLU A 23 -5.80 -12.93 4.29
N VAL A 24 -5.98 -12.04 5.28
CA VAL A 24 -6.97 -10.98 5.24
C VAL A 24 -6.59 -9.95 4.17
N PHE A 25 -5.32 -9.57 4.12
CA PHE A 25 -4.82 -8.67 3.07
C PHE A 25 -5.06 -9.26 1.67
N ALA A 26 -4.71 -10.53 1.47
CA ALA A 26 -4.93 -11.22 0.20
C ALA A 26 -6.43 -11.28 -0.17
N GLY A 27 -7.30 -11.57 0.81
CA GLY A 27 -8.75 -11.56 0.61
C GLY A 27 -9.28 -10.19 0.20
N ILE A 28 -8.84 -9.11 0.85
CA ILE A 28 -9.20 -7.73 0.50
C ILE A 28 -8.71 -7.40 -0.91
N ALA A 29 -7.42 -7.67 -1.20
CA ALA A 29 -6.82 -7.41 -2.51
C ALA A 29 -7.55 -8.16 -3.63
N GLN A 30 -7.95 -9.41 -3.40
CA GLN A 30 -8.74 -10.18 -4.35
C GLN A 30 -10.13 -9.57 -4.56
N HIS A 31 -10.78 -9.12 -3.49
CA HIS A 31 -12.14 -8.56 -3.55
C HIS A 31 -12.18 -7.22 -4.30
N ILE A 32 -11.16 -6.38 -4.15
CA ILE A 32 -11.07 -5.07 -4.81
C ILE A 32 -10.28 -5.11 -6.12
N ARG A 33 -9.88 -6.30 -6.58
CA ARG A 33 -9.12 -6.48 -7.82
C ARG A 33 -9.91 -5.93 -8.99
N GLY A 34 -9.34 -4.94 -9.68
CA GLY A 34 -9.98 -4.27 -10.81
C GLY A 34 -11.01 -3.21 -10.43
N HIS A 35 -11.14 -2.88 -9.14
CA HIS A 35 -11.96 -1.75 -8.74
C HIS A 35 -11.38 -0.47 -9.35
N PRO A 36 -12.21 0.40 -9.97
CA PRO A 36 -11.74 1.64 -10.60
C PRO A 36 -11.09 2.64 -9.62
N VAL A 37 -11.16 2.35 -8.31
CA VAL A 37 -10.51 3.10 -7.22
C VAL A 37 -9.04 2.70 -7.04
N PHE A 38 -8.49 1.77 -7.82
CA PHE A 38 -7.06 1.42 -7.77
C PHE A 38 -6.46 1.29 -9.17
N PHE A 39 -7.23 1.66 -10.19
CA PHE A 39 -6.88 1.53 -11.58
C PHE A 39 -7.26 2.80 -12.31
N ASN A 40 -6.28 3.44 -12.93
CA ASN A 40 -6.53 4.46 -13.91
C ASN A 40 -6.36 3.85 -15.31
N ALA A 41 -7.28 4.14 -16.22
CA ALA A 41 -7.22 3.66 -17.59
C ALA A 41 -6.29 4.53 -18.48
N SER A 42 -5.29 5.19 -17.88
CA SER A 42 -4.31 5.97 -18.65
C SER A 42 -3.19 5.06 -19.17
N ASN A 43 -2.50 5.53 -20.22
CA ASN A 43 -1.34 4.83 -20.78
C ASN A 43 -0.06 4.99 -19.94
N ASN A 44 -0.15 5.49 -18.71
CA ASN A 44 1.01 5.67 -17.85
C ASN A 44 1.21 4.47 -16.92
N PRO A 45 2.46 4.15 -16.55
CA PRO A 45 2.74 3.18 -15.51
C PRO A 45 2.03 3.57 -14.21
N GLN A 46 1.35 2.61 -13.58
CA GLN A 46 0.73 2.76 -12.26
C GLN A 46 1.35 1.76 -11.31
N LEU A 47 1.50 2.16 -10.04
CA LEU A 47 1.93 1.26 -9.00
C LEU A 47 0.97 0.06 -8.86
N PRO A 48 1.43 -1.18 -8.63
CA PRO A 48 0.54 -2.31 -8.39
C PRO A 48 -0.49 -2.03 -7.28
N MET A 49 -1.75 -2.41 -7.49
CA MET A 49 -2.84 -2.15 -6.53
C MET A 49 -2.52 -2.66 -5.12
N SER A 50 -1.91 -3.84 -4.99
CA SER A 50 -1.52 -4.38 -3.69
C SER A 50 -0.51 -3.48 -2.97
N ILE A 51 0.41 -2.85 -3.69
CA ILE A 51 1.37 -1.92 -3.10
C ILE A 51 0.67 -0.62 -2.70
N GLN A 52 -0.22 -0.08 -3.54
CA GLN A 52 -1.04 1.09 -3.19
C GLN A 52 -1.85 0.84 -1.90
N LEU A 53 -2.49 -0.32 -1.80
CA LEU A 53 -3.24 -0.74 -0.62
C LEU A 53 -2.34 -0.89 0.62
N ALA A 54 -1.16 -1.47 0.49
CA ALA A 54 -0.23 -1.63 1.61
C ALA A 54 0.31 -0.29 2.13
N ILE A 55 0.61 0.66 1.24
CA ILE A 55 1.01 2.02 1.64
C ILE A 55 -0.12 2.70 2.41
N PHE A 56 -1.34 2.61 1.89
CA PHE A 56 -2.53 3.17 2.55
C PHE A 56 -2.73 2.57 3.95
N LEU A 57 -2.74 1.23 4.08
CA LEU A 57 -2.92 0.55 5.35
C LEU A 57 -1.78 0.84 6.35
N ASN A 58 -0.54 0.95 5.87
CA ASN A 58 0.60 1.25 6.75
C ASN A 58 0.48 2.64 7.38
N GLY A 59 0.02 3.67 6.66
CA GLY A 59 -0.24 4.96 7.32
C GLY A 59 -1.58 5.01 8.08
N ALA A 60 -2.63 4.33 7.60
CA ALA A 60 -3.93 4.33 8.26
C ALA A 60 -3.94 3.54 9.60
N GLY A 61 -3.18 2.46 9.70
CA GLY A 61 -3.15 1.59 10.88
C GLY A 61 -2.21 2.08 11.99
N HIS A 62 -1.02 2.57 11.62
CA HIS A 62 0.02 2.90 12.60
C HIS A 62 -0.13 4.30 13.21
N TYR A 63 -0.52 5.31 12.41
CA TYR A 63 -0.31 6.69 12.81
C TYR A 63 -1.40 7.62 12.27
N SER A 64 -2.50 7.71 13.00
CA SER A 64 -3.48 8.78 12.81
C SER A 64 -2.92 10.20 13.11
N ASN A 65 -1.60 10.42 13.31
CA ASN A 65 -1.00 11.76 13.44
C ASN A 65 0.54 11.90 13.52
N ALA A 66 1.36 10.83 13.66
CA ALA A 66 2.80 10.99 13.97
C ALA A 66 3.81 10.32 13.00
N LEU A 67 3.36 9.71 11.90
CA LEU A 67 4.23 9.28 10.81
C LEU A 67 4.15 10.31 9.68
N THR A 68 5.29 10.81 9.23
CA THR A 68 5.33 11.76 8.11
C THR A 68 5.18 11.04 6.77
N THR A 69 4.80 11.77 5.73
CA THR A 69 4.75 11.25 4.36
C THR A 69 6.14 10.82 3.86
N GLU A 70 7.19 11.42 4.41
CA GLU A 70 8.60 11.13 4.17
C GLU A 70 8.99 9.76 4.74
N ASP A 71 8.62 9.47 5.98
CA ASP A 71 8.88 8.16 6.61
C ASP A 71 8.21 7.02 5.84
N LEU A 72 7.00 7.27 5.33
CA LEU A 72 6.26 6.34 4.47
C LEU A 72 6.93 6.13 3.12
N ALA A 73 7.45 7.21 2.53
CA ALA A 73 8.12 7.18 1.24
C ALA A 73 9.43 6.38 1.33
N GLU A 74 10.22 6.64 2.37
CA GLU A 74 11.43 5.88 2.68
C GLU A 74 11.12 4.40 2.90
N TRP A 75 10.10 4.09 3.71
CA TRP A 75 9.71 2.70 3.98
C TRP A 75 9.24 1.95 2.72
N ALA A 76 8.44 2.60 1.87
CA ALA A 76 7.91 1.99 0.66
C ALA A 76 8.89 2.03 -0.52
N GLY A 77 10.00 2.77 -0.41
CA GLY A 77 10.94 2.99 -1.50
C GLY A 77 10.33 3.75 -2.67
N VAL A 78 9.43 4.70 -2.39
CA VAL A 78 8.72 5.52 -3.40
C VAL A 78 8.93 7.01 -3.14
N LEU A 79 8.47 7.86 -4.05
CA LEU A 79 8.48 9.31 -3.84
C LEU A 79 7.41 9.72 -2.82
N VAL A 80 7.66 10.80 -2.07
CA VAL A 80 6.68 11.41 -1.15
C VAL A 80 5.37 11.77 -1.86
N SER A 81 5.45 12.23 -3.11
CA SER A 81 4.28 12.47 -3.96
C SER A 81 3.47 11.20 -4.24
N THR A 82 4.13 10.05 -4.39
CA THR A 82 3.47 8.75 -4.56
C THR A 82 2.73 8.34 -3.29
N VAL A 83 3.30 8.59 -2.11
CA VAL A 83 2.61 8.39 -0.83
C VAL A 83 1.40 9.29 -0.74
N TYR A 84 1.55 10.60 -0.96
CA TYR A 84 0.44 11.55 -0.95
C TYR A 84 -0.68 11.12 -1.92
N ASN A 85 -0.32 10.67 -3.12
CA ASN A 85 -1.28 10.13 -4.07
C ASN A 85 -1.96 8.88 -3.52
N CYS A 86 -1.27 7.93 -2.90
CA CYS A 86 -1.91 6.76 -2.30
C CYS A 86 -2.88 7.13 -1.15
N PHE A 87 -2.65 8.21 -0.40
CA PHE A 87 -3.53 8.65 0.69
C PHE A 87 -4.72 9.50 0.23
N CYS A 88 -4.47 10.51 -0.61
CA CYS A 88 -5.50 11.42 -1.09
C CYS A 88 -6.27 10.85 -2.28
N HIS A 89 -5.63 10.00 -3.07
CA HIS A 89 -6.11 9.45 -4.32
C HIS A 89 -5.69 7.99 -4.46
N VAL A 90 -6.16 7.13 -3.54
CA VAL A 90 -6.04 5.65 -3.67
C VAL A 90 -6.30 5.17 -5.12
N ILE A 91 -7.04 5.98 -5.90
CA ILE A 91 -7.43 5.85 -7.31
C ILE A 91 -6.31 5.92 -8.36
N ILE A 92 -5.25 6.73 -8.22
CA ILE A 92 -4.38 7.05 -9.38
C ILE A 92 -2.92 7.36 -8.98
N ALA A 93 -2.23 6.45 -8.29
CA ALA A 93 -0.79 6.58 -8.07
C ALA A 93 0.00 6.28 -9.36
N ILE A 94 -0.01 7.25 -10.30
CA ILE A 94 0.84 7.25 -11.50
C ILE A 94 2.29 7.36 -11.06
N LEU A 95 3.15 6.57 -11.70
CA LEU A 95 4.60 6.58 -11.49
C LEU A 95 5.26 7.81 -12.10
#